data_AF-A0A1H8VVN8-F1
#
_entry.id   AF-A0A1H8VVN8-F1
#
_cell.length_a   1.000
_cell.length_b   1.000
_cell.length_c   1.000
_cell.angle_alpha   90.00
_cell.angle_beta   90.00
_cell.angle_gamma   90.00
#
_symmetry.space_group_name_H-M   'P 1'
#
loop_
_entity.id
_entity.type
_entity.pdbx_description
1 polymer ?
#
loop_
_entity_poly.entity_id
_entity_poly.type
_entity_poly.pdbx_seq_one_letter_code
_entity_poly.pdbx_strand_id
1 'polypeptide(L)'
;MVDQGKRRVPNRLGGRQWHQLPAPKMPMPAQLAALPLHLGTLIRIRRKLREENLYEVPLEANPAAPAEPVEPPEEALRARTPDGRWNDLSDPEMGSAGTPFGRNVPPHLTRPDTRIMMDPNPRDISNLLLARDTFKPAHIINALAAAWLQFENHNWFFHGTGDPADCIEIPLSEQDDWPERPMRIRRTPRHPCSHTKTDRAPAYVNEETHW
;
A
#
# COMPACT_ATOMS: atom_id res chain seq x y z
N MET A 1 18.37 7.73 41.41
CA MET A 1 18.66 8.66 40.31
C MET A 1 18.63 7.84 39.04
N VAL A 2 17.74 7.97 38.05
CA VAL A 2 16.56 8.81 37.81
C VAL A 2 15.61 7.87 37.07
N ASP A 3 14.37 7.73 37.58
CA ASP A 3 13.28 7.07 36.88
C ASP A 3 12.93 7.90 35.63
N GLN A 4 13.44 7.49 34.47
CA GLN A 4 13.06 8.04 33.18
C GLN A 4 11.73 7.40 32.77
N GLY A 5 10.68 7.69 33.55
CA GLY A 5 9.31 7.36 33.20
C GLY A 5 9.05 7.86 31.79
N LYS A 6 8.72 6.93 30.87
CA LYS A 6 8.29 7.21 29.50
C LYS A 6 7.25 8.33 29.56
N ARG A 7 7.64 9.56 29.21
CA ARG A 7 6.71 10.70 29.16
C ARG A 7 5.72 10.41 28.04
N ARG A 8 4.57 9.84 28.42
CA ARG A 8 3.44 9.61 27.53
C ARG A 8 3.00 10.95 26.97
N VAL A 9 3.05 11.10 25.66
CA VAL A 9 2.40 12.22 24.98
C VAL A 9 0.91 12.12 25.30
N PRO A 10 0.26 13.18 25.83
CA PRO A 10 -1.16 13.14 26.13
C PRO A 10 -1.94 12.85 24.84
N ASN A 11 -2.66 11.73 24.80
CA ASN A 11 -3.46 11.31 23.64
C ASN A 11 -4.77 12.13 23.48
N ARG A 12 -4.76 13.40 23.91
CA ARG A 12 -5.93 14.28 23.95
C ARG A 12 -5.66 15.55 23.13
N LEU A 13 -6.22 15.61 21.93
CA LEU A 13 -6.41 16.88 21.22
C LEU A 13 -7.76 17.45 21.67
N GLY A 14 -7.78 18.58 22.38
CA GLY A 14 -9.02 19.23 22.80
C GLY A 14 -9.91 18.43 23.77
N GLY A 15 -9.32 17.56 24.60
CA GLY A 15 -10.04 16.81 25.63
C GLY A 15 -10.75 15.51 25.16
N ARG A 16 -10.73 15.20 23.86
CA ARG A 16 -11.29 13.94 23.32
C ARG A 16 -10.17 13.00 22.87
N GLN A 17 -10.42 11.69 22.95
CA GLN A 17 -9.55 10.68 22.37
C GLN A 17 -9.74 10.67 20.85
N TRP A 18 -8.67 10.43 20.07
CA TRP A 18 -8.73 10.44 18.61
C TRP A 18 -9.74 9.45 18.00
N HIS A 19 -10.05 8.35 18.70
CA HIS A 19 -10.99 7.32 18.25
C HIS A 19 -12.45 7.63 18.61
N GLN A 20 -12.73 8.74 19.28
CA GLN A 20 -14.09 9.20 19.58
C GLN A 20 -14.57 10.11 18.46
N LEU A 21 -15.30 9.53 17.50
CA LEU A 21 -15.90 10.30 16.42
C LEU A 21 -16.95 11.28 17.00
N PRO A 22 -16.99 12.53 16.51
CA PRO A 22 -18.07 13.44 16.88
C PRO A 22 -19.40 12.86 16.38
N ALA A 23 -20.43 12.91 17.22
CA ALA A 23 -21.79 12.60 16.79
C ALA A 23 -22.17 13.52 15.60
N PRO A 24 -22.96 13.01 14.62
CA PRO A 24 -23.45 13.84 13.54
C PRO A 24 -24.17 15.07 14.10
N LYS A 25 -23.79 16.27 13.65
CA LYS A 25 -24.36 17.53 14.14
C LYS A 25 -25.75 17.83 13.56
N MET A 26 -26.15 17.13 12.50
CA MET A 26 -27.42 17.36 11.78
C MET A 26 -28.40 16.20 11.98
N PRO A 27 -29.71 16.47 12.04
CA PRO A 27 -30.73 15.43 12.08
C PRO A 27 -30.78 14.66 10.73
N MET A 28 -31.20 13.39 10.77
CA MET A 28 -31.20 12.48 9.60
C MET A 28 -31.85 13.07 8.33
N PRO A 29 -33.01 13.76 8.39
CA PRO A 29 -33.62 14.36 7.19
C PRO A 29 -32.73 15.40 6.51
N ALA A 30 -32.00 16.21 7.31
CA ALA A 30 -31.08 17.21 6.77
C ALA A 30 -29.83 16.58 6.15
N GLN A 31 -29.34 15.46 6.72
CA GLN A 31 -28.25 14.70 6.12
C GLN A 31 -28.63 14.11 4.76
N LEU A 32 -29.86 13.56 4.65
CA LEU A 32 -30.39 13.02 3.40
C LEU A 32 -30.59 14.12 2.34
N ALA A 33 -31.09 15.29 2.74
CA ALA A 33 -31.24 16.44 1.83
C ALA A 33 -29.89 16.94 1.28
N ALA A 34 -28.80 16.82 2.05
CA ALA A 34 -27.45 17.19 1.62
C ALA A 34 -26.74 16.10 0.78
N LEU A 35 -27.28 14.88 0.70
CA LEU A 35 -26.65 13.75 0.02
C LEU A 35 -26.27 14.04 -1.44
N PRO A 36 -27.12 14.68 -2.27
CA PRO A 36 -26.74 14.98 -3.66
C PRO A 36 -25.53 15.92 -3.76
N LEU A 37 -25.42 16.89 -2.85
CA LEU A 37 -24.29 17.82 -2.79
C LEU A 37 -23.00 17.11 -2.38
N HIS A 38 -23.07 16.25 -1.37
CA HIS A 38 -21.92 15.43 -0.95
C HIS A 38 -21.48 14.48 -2.08
N LEU A 39 -22.43 13.83 -2.76
CA LEU A 39 -22.14 12.96 -3.89
C LEU A 39 -21.51 13.73 -5.05
N GLY A 40 -22.02 14.91 -5.38
CA GLY A 40 -21.44 15.80 -6.39
C GLY A 40 -20.00 16.19 -6.05
N THR A 41 -19.71 16.44 -4.78
CA THR A 41 -18.34 16.71 -4.29
C THR A 41 -17.43 15.50 -4.50
N LEU A 42 -17.86 14.29 -4.12
CA LEU A 42 -17.09 13.06 -4.30
C LEU A 42 -16.81 12.75 -5.77
N ILE A 43 -17.80 12.96 -6.66
CA ILE A 43 -17.63 12.81 -8.10
C ILE A 43 -16.55 13.76 -8.62
N ARG A 44 -16.54 15.01 -8.18
CA ARG A 44 -15.54 16.00 -8.58
C ARG A 44 -14.14 15.60 -8.12
N ILE A 45 -14.00 15.18 -6.86
CA ILE A 45 -12.73 14.68 -6.31
C ILE A 45 -12.25 13.47 -7.12
N ARG A 46 -13.12 12.50 -7.39
CA ARG A 46 -12.77 11.30 -8.18
C ARG A 46 -12.28 11.65 -9.58
N ARG A 47 -12.94 12.59 -10.27
CA ARG A 47 -12.51 13.04 -11.61
C ARG A 47 -11.12 13.66 -11.55
N LYS A 48 -10.90 14.58 -10.61
CA LYS A 48 -9.60 15.22 -10.42
C LYS A 48 -8.50 14.20 -10.12
N LEU A 49 -8.76 13.24 -9.23
CA LEU A 49 -7.81 12.17 -8.93
C LEU A 49 -7.51 11.28 -10.15
N ARG A 50 -8.50 11.00 -11.01
CA ARG A 50 -8.25 10.24 -12.25
C ARG A 50 -7.38 11.02 -13.24
N GLU A 51 -7.60 12.33 -13.33
CA GLU A 51 -6.85 13.22 -14.23
C GLU A 51 -5.42 13.46 -13.74
N GLU A 52 -5.19 13.52 -12.42
CA GLU A 52 -3.91 13.98 -11.84
C GLU A 52 -3.13 12.90 -11.06
N ASN A 53 -3.71 11.73 -10.79
CA ASN A 53 -3.15 10.72 -9.89
C ASN A 53 -3.13 9.29 -10.46
N LEU A 54 -3.05 9.13 -11.79
CA LEU A 54 -2.82 7.84 -12.42
C LEU A 54 -1.53 7.92 -13.24
N TYR A 55 -0.45 7.33 -12.72
CA TYR A 55 0.85 7.31 -13.36
C TYR A 55 1.28 5.87 -13.61
N GLU A 56 1.54 5.56 -14.87
CA GLU A 56 2.22 4.33 -15.27
C GLU A 56 3.70 4.38 -14.86
N VAL A 57 4.26 3.21 -14.56
CA VAL A 57 5.67 3.10 -14.24
C VAL A 57 6.45 2.81 -15.51
N PRO A 58 7.39 3.68 -15.92
CA PRO A 58 8.16 3.45 -17.12
C PRO A 58 9.11 2.28 -16.90
N LEU A 59 8.89 1.18 -17.64
CA LEU A 59 9.78 0.02 -17.69
C LEU A 59 10.83 0.19 -18.78
N GLU A 60 12.01 -0.43 -18.60
CA GLU A 60 12.95 -0.65 -19.70
C GLU A 60 12.38 -1.69 -20.68
N ALA A 61 12.85 -1.67 -21.93
CA ALA A 61 12.38 -2.61 -22.93
C ALA A 61 12.64 -4.05 -22.47
N ASN A 62 11.61 -4.89 -22.49
CA ASN A 62 11.74 -6.31 -22.19
C ASN A 62 12.30 -7.03 -23.44
N PRO A 63 13.56 -7.52 -23.42
CA PRO A 63 14.14 -8.18 -24.58
C PRO A 63 13.47 -9.53 -24.91
N ALA A 64 12.70 -10.10 -23.98
CA ALA A 64 11.93 -11.32 -24.19
C ALA A 64 10.51 -11.06 -24.72
N ALA A 65 10.12 -9.80 -24.95
CA ALA A 65 8.82 -9.48 -25.51
C ALA A 65 8.71 -10.02 -26.96
N PRO A 66 7.55 -10.56 -27.36
CA PRO A 66 7.34 -11.01 -28.73
C PRO A 66 7.49 -9.85 -29.72
N ALA A 67 8.04 -10.14 -30.89
CA ALA A 67 8.31 -9.14 -31.93
C ALA A 67 7.03 -8.61 -32.61
N GLU A 68 5.96 -9.39 -32.60
CA GLU A 68 4.66 -9.04 -33.18
C GLU A 68 3.56 -9.09 -32.12
N PRO A 69 2.49 -8.27 -32.26
CA PRO A 69 1.31 -8.35 -31.41
C PRO A 69 0.74 -9.76 -31.45
N VAL A 70 0.54 -10.35 -30.27
CA VAL A 70 -0.13 -11.64 -30.12
C VAL A 70 -1.64 -11.38 -30.14
N GLU A 71 -2.42 -12.26 -30.76
CA GLU A 71 -3.89 -12.18 -30.69
C GLU A 71 -4.40 -12.77 -29.36
N PRO A 72 -5.49 -12.25 -28.79
CA PRO A 72 -6.07 -12.79 -27.57
C PRO A 72 -6.54 -14.25 -27.78
N PRO A 73 -6.26 -15.17 -26.84
CA PRO A 73 -6.84 -16.50 -26.85
C PRO A 73 -8.38 -16.44 -26.85
N GLU A 74 -9.05 -17.35 -27.56
CA GLU A 74 -10.52 -17.35 -27.66
C GLU A 74 -11.20 -17.46 -26.27
N GLU A 75 -10.57 -18.13 -25.32
CA GLU A 75 -11.08 -18.26 -23.95
C GLU A 75 -11.07 -16.92 -23.19
N ALA A 76 -10.07 -16.07 -23.41
CA ALA A 76 -9.97 -14.76 -22.75
C ALA A 76 -11.14 -13.82 -23.11
N LEU A 77 -11.81 -14.05 -24.24
CA LEU A 77 -13.01 -13.31 -24.64
C LEU A 77 -14.25 -13.66 -23.81
N ARG A 78 -14.22 -14.76 -23.04
CA ARG A 78 -15.39 -15.31 -22.34
C ARG A 78 -15.15 -15.62 -20.87
N ALA A 79 -13.90 -15.74 -20.44
CA ALA A 79 -13.54 -16.13 -19.09
C ALA A 79 -12.28 -15.38 -18.62
N ARG A 80 -12.12 -15.31 -17.29
CA ARG A 80 -10.90 -14.79 -16.66
C ARG A 80 -9.79 -15.82 -16.82
N THR A 81 -8.63 -15.36 -17.25
CA THR A 81 -7.41 -16.15 -17.29
C THR A 81 -6.83 -16.29 -15.88
N PRO A 82 -6.21 -17.44 -15.53
CA PRO A 82 -5.62 -17.64 -14.21
C PRO A 82 -4.49 -16.68 -13.86
N ASP A 83 -3.77 -16.15 -14.86
CA ASP A 83 -2.68 -15.18 -14.70
C ASP A 83 -3.15 -13.73 -14.86
N GLY A 84 -4.43 -13.50 -15.11
CA GLY A 84 -5.04 -12.18 -15.26
C GLY A 84 -4.75 -11.48 -16.59
N ARG A 85 -4.05 -12.14 -17.53
CA ARG A 85 -3.79 -11.59 -18.87
C ARG A 85 -5.05 -11.46 -19.71
N TRP A 86 -5.01 -10.55 -20.69
CA TRP A 86 -6.08 -10.35 -21.66
C TRP A 86 -7.42 -9.88 -21.07
N ASN A 87 -7.38 -9.30 -19.86
CA ASN A 87 -8.55 -8.61 -19.32
C ASN A 87 -8.87 -7.34 -20.13
N ASP A 88 -7.82 -6.62 -20.54
CA ASP A 88 -7.87 -5.65 -21.62
C ASP A 88 -7.28 -6.29 -22.89
N LEU A 89 -8.06 -6.27 -23.97
CA LEU A 89 -7.66 -6.90 -25.23
C LEU A 89 -6.61 -6.07 -25.99
N SER A 90 -6.45 -4.80 -25.65
CA SER A 90 -5.45 -3.90 -26.23
C SER A 90 -4.15 -3.85 -25.43
N ASP A 91 -4.20 -4.19 -24.14
CA ASP A 91 -3.04 -4.33 -23.27
C ASP A 91 -3.09 -5.69 -22.54
N PRO A 92 -2.47 -6.73 -23.13
CA PRO A 92 -2.58 -8.10 -22.64
C PRO A 92 -2.08 -8.29 -21.21
N GLU A 93 -1.13 -7.46 -20.78
CA GLU A 93 -0.48 -7.57 -19.48
C GLU A 93 -1.13 -6.67 -18.43
N MET A 94 -2.05 -5.77 -18.80
CA MET A 94 -2.65 -4.87 -17.81
C MET A 94 -3.29 -5.65 -16.67
N GLY A 95 -2.76 -5.49 -15.45
CA GLY A 95 -3.25 -6.13 -14.23
C GLY A 95 -2.94 -7.63 -14.10
N SER A 96 -2.15 -8.22 -15.01
CA SER A 96 -1.71 -9.61 -14.89
C SER A 96 -0.69 -9.79 -13.76
N ALA A 97 -0.57 -11.01 -13.25
CA ALA A 97 0.47 -11.34 -12.27
C ALA A 97 1.87 -11.11 -12.86
N GLY A 98 2.79 -10.60 -12.05
CA GLY A 98 4.16 -10.28 -12.46
C GLY A 98 4.35 -8.88 -13.05
N THR A 99 3.29 -8.07 -13.14
CA THR A 99 3.39 -6.69 -13.66
C THR A 99 3.67 -5.66 -12.56
N PRO A 100 4.23 -4.48 -12.90
CA PRO A 100 4.58 -3.50 -11.89
C PRO A 100 3.34 -2.78 -11.32
N PHE A 101 3.40 -2.42 -10.04
CA PHE A 101 2.42 -1.49 -9.46
C PHE A 101 2.51 -0.11 -10.09
N GLY A 102 1.36 0.45 -10.48
CA GLY A 102 1.22 1.87 -10.81
C GLY A 102 1.52 2.82 -9.64
N ARG A 103 1.40 4.12 -9.88
CA ARG A 103 1.56 5.17 -8.85
C ARG A 103 0.41 6.15 -8.87
N ASN A 104 0.00 6.60 -7.67
CA ASN A 104 -0.98 7.69 -7.52
C ASN A 104 -0.36 9.08 -7.28
N VAL A 105 0.96 9.18 -7.36
CA VAL A 105 1.71 10.43 -7.24
C VAL A 105 2.78 10.48 -8.33
N PRO A 106 3.26 11.67 -8.73
CA PRO A 106 4.28 11.80 -9.75
C PRO A 106 5.50 10.91 -9.49
N PRO A 107 6.00 10.13 -10.47
CA PRO A 107 7.06 9.16 -10.26
C PRO A 107 8.34 9.72 -9.63
N HIS A 108 8.71 10.97 -9.93
CA HIS A 108 9.89 11.62 -9.35
C HIS A 108 9.82 11.80 -7.82
N LEU A 109 8.63 11.76 -7.23
CA LEU A 109 8.41 11.82 -5.77
C LEU A 109 8.42 10.42 -5.12
N THR A 110 8.50 9.35 -5.91
CA THR A 110 8.37 7.96 -5.42
C THR A 110 9.71 7.25 -5.26
N ARG A 111 10.81 7.98 -5.44
CA ARG A 111 12.15 7.44 -5.27
C ARG A 111 12.44 7.26 -3.77
N PRO A 112 12.79 6.06 -3.31
CA PRO A 112 13.16 5.85 -1.91
C PRO A 112 14.38 6.70 -1.53
N ASP A 113 14.28 7.52 -0.47
CA ASP A 113 15.45 8.16 0.13
C ASP A 113 16.06 7.20 1.17
N THR A 114 17.04 6.42 0.72
CA THR A 114 17.71 5.42 1.55
C THR A 114 18.57 6.05 2.66
N ARG A 115 18.90 7.34 2.58
CA ARG A 115 19.75 8.01 3.59
C ARG A 115 18.99 8.30 4.88
N ILE A 116 17.69 8.56 4.77
CA ILE A 116 16.81 8.88 5.91
C ILE A 116 15.94 7.70 6.33
N MET A 117 16.01 6.57 5.61
CA MET A 117 15.18 5.39 5.88
C MET A 117 15.32 4.86 7.31
N MET A 118 16.48 5.08 7.94
CA MET A 118 16.79 4.66 9.32
C MET A 118 16.73 5.80 10.34
N ASP A 119 16.33 7.01 9.93
CA ASP A 119 16.31 8.20 10.77
C ASP A 119 14.93 8.90 10.73
N PRO A 120 14.08 8.73 11.75
CA PRO A 120 14.32 7.95 12.97
C PRO A 120 14.27 6.43 12.72
N ASN A 121 14.86 5.65 13.62
CA ASN A 121 14.92 4.19 13.52
C ASN A 121 13.48 3.59 13.42
N PRO A 122 13.17 2.78 12.39
CA PRO A 122 11.83 2.21 12.20
C PRO A 122 11.32 1.36 13.37
N ARG A 123 12.21 0.65 14.07
CA ARG A 123 11.86 -0.12 15.28
C ARG A 123 11.45 0.80 16.42
N ASP A 124 12.13 1.92 16.61
CA ASP A 124 11.77 2.91 17.63
C ASP A 124 10.40 3.52 17.33
N ILE A 125 10.11 3.85 16.06
CA ILE A 125 8.78 4.30 15.63
C ILE A 125 7.72 3.25 15.95
N SER A 126 7.97 1.98 15.59
CA SER A 126 7.06 0.87 15.87
C SER A 126 6.76 0.76 17.37
N ASN A 127 7.79 0.77 18.21
CA ASN A 127 7.66 0.63 19.66
C ASN A 127 6.97 1.84 20.32
N LEU A 128 7.19 3.05 19.80
CA LEU A 128 6.67 4.28 20.39
C LEU A 128 5.24 4.61 19.92
N LEU A 129 4.93 4.38 18.64
CA LEU A 129 3.69 4.86 18.01
C LEU A 129 2.70 3.76 17.65
N LEU A 130 3.17 2.54 17.36
CA LEU A 130 2.33 1.47 16.80
C LEU A 130 2.07 0.32 17.78
N ALA A 131 3.00 0.07 18.71
CA ALA A 131 2.86 -0.98 19.71
C ALA A 131 1.56 -0.81 20.51
N ARG A 132 0.73 -1.84 20.50
CA ARG A 132 -0.57 -1.83 21.18
C ARG A 132 -0.35 -1.97 22.69
N ASP A 133 -0.89 -1.03 23.46
CA ASP A 133 -0.88 -1.07 24.92
C ASP A 133 -2.21 -1.59 25.50
N THR A 134 -3.32 -1.13 24.94
CA THR A 134 -4.68 -1.46 25.38
C THR A 134 -5.55 -1.67 24.15
N PHE A 135 -6.42 -2.67 24.22
CA PHE A 135 -7.38 -2.92 23.15
C PHE A 135 -8.40 -1.78 23.05
N LYS A 136 -8.59 -1.26 21.84
CA LYS A 136 -9.57 -0.21 21.53
C LYS A 136 -10.69 -0.82 20.69
N PRO A 137 -11.91 -1.01 21.24
CA PRO A 137 -13.00 -1.65 20.52
C PRO A 137 -13.52 -0.76 19.38
N ALA A 138 -13.80 -1.38 18.23
CA ALA A 138 -14.52 -0.77 17.13
C ALA A 138 -15.95 -1.33 17.11
N HIS A 139 -16.93 -0.53 17.52
CA HIS A 139 -18.31 -1.00 17.70
C HIS A 139 -19.14 -1.10 16.40
N ILE A 140 -18.61 -0.56 15.30
CA ILE A 140 -19.29 -0.49 14.00
C ILE A 140 -18.91 -1.61 13.04
N ILE A 141 -17.94 -2.45 13.41
CA ILE A 141 -17.36 -3.47 12.55
C ILE A 141 -16.97 -4.70 13.38
N ASN A 142 -17.15 -5.89 12.81
CA ASN A 142 -16.85 -7.16 13.48
C ASN A 142 -15.54 -7.77 12.94
N ALA A 143 -15.08 -8.85 13.57
CA ALA A 143 -13.85 -9.54 13.18
C ALA A 143 -13.93 -10.19 11.79
N LEU A 144 -15.13 -10.56 11.31
CA LEU A 144 -15.30 -11.13 9.97
C LEU A 144 -14.95 -10.11 8.88
N ALA A 145 -15.29 -8.84 9.08
CA ALA A 145 -14.89 -7.80 8.14
C ALA A 145 -13.37 -7.60 8.09
N ALA A 146 -12.65 -7.81 9.21
CA ALA A 146 -11.19 -7.80 9.21
C ALA A 146 -10.61 -9.00 8.44
N ALA A 147 -11.17 -10.20 8.63
CA ALA A 147 -10.77 -11.39 7.87
C ALA A 147 -11.07 -11.23 6.37
N TRP A 148 -12.22 -10.66 6.01
CA TRP A 148 -12.59 -10.36 4.64
C TRP A 148 -11.60 -9.41 3.98
N LEU A 149 -11.21 -8.31 4.65
CA LEU A 149 -10.22 -7.38 4.10
C LEU A 149 -8.85 -8.05 3.87
N GLN A 150 -8.45 -8.99 4.72
CA GLN A 150 -7.22 -9.75 4.47
C GLN A 150 -7.38 -10.72 3.30
N PHE A 151 -8.54 -11.36 3.17
CA PHE A 151 -8.88 -12.21 2.03
C PHE A 151 -8.81 -11.43 0.71
N GLU A 152 -9.35 -10.20 0.67
CA GLU A 152 -9.24 -9.31 -0.47
C GLU A 152 -7.79 -8.90 -0.78
N ASN A 153 -6.98 -8.56 0.24
CA ASN A 153 -5.56 -8.26 0.03
C ASN A 153 -4.80 -9.43 -0.59
N HIS A 154 -5.10 -10.67 -0.19
CA HIS A 154 -4.53 -11.88 -0.79
C HIS A 154 -4.95 -12.06 -2.26
N ASN A 155 -6.04 -11.46 -2.69
CA ASN A 155 -6.49 -11.47 -4.08
C ASN A 155 -5.93 -10.30 -4.90
N TRP A 156 -5.73 -9.12 -4.30
CA TRP A 156 -5.40 -7.89 -5.04
C TRP A 156 -3.91 -7.65 -5.24
N PHE A 157 -3.09 -7.92 -4.22
CA PHE A 157 -1.67 -7.58 -4.29
C PHE A 157 -0.76 -8.29 -3.31
N PHE A 158 0.41 -8.65 -3.80
CA PHE A 158 1.55 -9.08 -3.01
C PHE A 158 2.85 -8.63 -3.70
N HIS A 159 3.75 -8.00 -2.95
CA HIS A 159 5.05 -7.60 -3.53
C HIS A 159 6.01 -8.78 -3.74
N GLY A 160 5.68 -9.96 -3.20
CA GLY A 160 6.56 -11.11 -3.18
C GLY A 160 7.33 -11.29 -1.88
N THR A 161 7.94 -12.46 -1.76
CA THR A 161 8.62 -12.88 -0.52
C THR A 161 10.02 -12.30 -0.33
N GLY A 162 10.61 -11.71 -1.37
CA GLY A 162 11.98 -11.17 -1.33
C GLY A 162 13.07 -12.24 -1.24
N ASP A 163 14.31 -11.84 -1.51
CA ASP A 163 15.48 -12.72 -1.36
C ASP A 163 15.88 -12.79 0.13
N PRO A 164 15.95 -13.99 0.77
CA PRO A 164 16.44 -14.13 2.14
C PRO A 164 17.89 -13.67 2.35
N ALA A 165 18.70 -13.57 1.29
CA ALA A 165 20.06 -13.05 1.35
C ALA A 165 20.11 -11.51 1.25
N ASP A 166 19.11 -10.85 0.67
CA ASP A 166 19.04 -9.40 0.52
C ASP A 166 18.07 -8.78 1.53
N CYS A 167 18.63 -8.44 2.69
CA CYS A 167 17.88 -7.86 3.81
C CYS A 167 18.31 -6.42 4.09
N ILE A 168 17.32 -5.64 4.54
CA ILE A 168 17.52 -4.41 5.30
C ILE A 168 17.73 -4.82 6.75
N GLU A 169 18.86 -4.41 7.32
CA GLU A 169 19.19 -4.62 8.72
C GLU A 169 18.75 -3.40 9.54
N ILE A 170 17.89 -3.64 10.52
CA ILE A 170 17.38 -2.61 11.43
C ILE A 170 18.09 -2.80 12.77
N PRO A 171 18.90 -1.81 13.22
CA PRO A 171 19.56 -1.91 14.51
C PRO A 171 18.52 -1.88 15.63
N LEU A 172 18.75 -2.68 16.65
CA LEU A 172 17.86 -2.83 17.79
C LEU A 172 18.53 -2.26 19.04
N SER A 173 17.73 -1.66 19.93
CA SER A 173 18.22 -1.31 21.26
C SER A 173 18.60 -2.58 22.05
N GLU A 174 19.50 -2.45 23.01
CA GLU A 174 19.95 -3.58 23.83
C GLU A 174 18.78 -4.31 24.51
N GLN A 175 17.78 -3.56 24.99
CA GLN A 175 16.63 -4.10 25.71
C GLN A 175 15.43 -4.47 24.82
N ASP A 176 15.56 -4.42 23.49
CA ASP A 176 14.47 -4.76 22.57
C ASP A 176 14.08 -6.26 22.64
N ASP A 177 12.80 -6.58 22.53
CA ASP A 177 12.29 -7.96 22.66
C ASP A 177 12.27 -8.74 21.34
N TRP A 178 12.74 -8.15 20.24
CA TRP A 178 12.78 -8.82 18.94
C TRP A 178 13.72 -10.04 18.95
N PRO A 179 13.28 -11.19 18.41
CA PRO A 179 13.99 -12.47 18.58
C PRO A 179 15.32 -12.59 17.83
N GLU A 180 15.50 -11.84 16.73
CA GLU A 180 16.71 -11.86 15.89
C GLU A 180 17.50 -10.55 16.01
N ARG A 181 18.83 -10.60 16.08
CA ARG A 181 19.66 -9.39 16.23
C ARG A 181 20.77 -9.35 15.19
N PRO A 182 20.80 -8.37 14.26
CA PRO A 182 19.81 -7.30 14.06
C PRO A 182 18.46 -7.81 13.55
N MET A 183 17.42 -6.98 13.56
CA MET A 183 16.15 -7.30 12.88
C MET A 183 16.39 -7.26 11.38
N ARG A 184 16.08 -8.35 10.66
CA ARG A 184 16.31 -8.47 9.22
C ARG A 184 14.99 -8.52 8.47
N ILE A 185 14.83 -7.61 7.51
CA ILE A 185 13.64 -7.52 6.67
C ILE A 185 14.06 -7.59 5.21
N ARG A 186 13.53 -8.57 4.48
CA ARG A 186 13.87 -8.77 3.06
C ARG A 186 13.49 -7.54 2.24
N ARG A 187 14.31 -7.21 1.25
CA ARG A 187 13.99 -6.13 0.32
C ARG A 187 12.80 -6.51 -0.55
N THR A 188 12.01 -5.49 -0.87
CA THR A 188 10.90 -5.60 -1.83
C THR A 188 11.44 -6.02 -3.21
N PRO A 189 10.92 -7.11 -3.79
CA PRO A 189 11.25 -7.54 -5.15
C PRO A 189 11.02 -6.42 -6.17
N ARG A 190 12.05 -6.14 -6.98
CA ARG A 190 11.94 -5.19 -8.10
C ARG A 190 11.46 -5.94 -9.33
N HIS A 191 10.70 -5.25 -10.17
CA HIS A 191 10.37 -5.77 -11.48
C HIS A 191 11.66 -5.95 -12.30
N PRO A 192 11.86 -7.06 -13.06
CA PRO A 192 13.10 -7.30 -13.80
C PRO A 192 13.44 -6.20 -14.82
N CYS A 193 12.41 -5.61 -15.44
CA CYS A 193 12.56 -4.47 -16.35
C CYS A 193 12.50 -3.10 -15.62
N SER A 194 12.63 -3.08 -14.30
CA SER A 194 12.79 -1.82 -13.56
C SER A 194 14.07 -1.15 -14.04
N HIS A 195 14.03 0.17 -14.22
CA HIS A 195 15.22 0.89 -14.66
C HIS A 195 16.41 0.68 -13.71
N THR A 196 17.60 0.62 -14.29
CA THR A 196 18.86 0.43 -13.54
C THR A 196 19.48 1.75 -13.08
N LYS A 197 19.04 2.88 -13.66
CA LYS A 197 19.52 4.22 -13.32
C LYS A 197 19.03 4.68 -11.95
N THR A 198 19.88 5.37 -11.20
CA THR A 198 19.62 5.82 -9.82
C THR A 198 18.78 7.10 -9.72
N ASP A 199 18.55 7.77 -10.84
CA ASP A 199 17.82 9.05 -10.95
C ASP A 199 16.29 8.86 -11.07
N ARG A 200 15.82 7.63 -11.30
CA ARG A 200 14.40 7.30 -11.42
C ARG A 200 13.92 6.44 -10.23
N ALA A 201 12.61 6.37 -10.05
CA ALA A 201 11.99 5.61 -8.98
C ALA A 201 11.70 4.17 -9.42
N PRO A 202 12.17 3.15 -8.67
CA PRO A 202 12.09 1.76 -9.09
C PRO A 202 10.66 1.27 -9.27
N ALA A 203 10.52 0.29 -10.17
CA ALA A 203 9.30 -0.49 -10.35
C ALA A 203 9.32 -1.71 -9.42
N TYR A 204 8.21 -1.97 -8.74
CA TYR A 204 8.03 -3.15 -7.88
C TYR A 204 6.93 -4.01 -8.46
N VAL A 205 7.15 -5.32 -8.42
CA VAL A 205 6.26 -6.32 -9.01
C VAL A 205 5.07 -6.61 -8.08
N ASN A 206 3.91 -6.84 -8.67
CA ASN A 206 2.81 -7.56 -8.02
C ASN A 206 2.89 -9.04 -8.40
N GLU A 207 3.07 -9.95 -7.45
CA GLU A 207 3.07 -11.39 -7.71
C GLU A 207 1.64 -11.96 -7.86
N GLU A 208 0.61 -11.21 -7.44
CA GLU A 208 -0.80 -11.55 -7.66
C GLU A 208 -1.38 -10.86 -8.89
N THR A 209 -2.52 -11.35 -9.38
CA THR A 209 -3.31 -10.63 -10.38
C THR A 209 -4.00 -9.41 -9.74
N HIS A 210 -4.00 -8.25 -10.39
CA HIS A 210 -4.63 -7.05 -9.82
C HIS A 210 -6.17 -7.01 -9.96
N TRP A 211 -6.75 -7.95 -10.70
CA TRP A 211 -8.16 -7.98 -11.17
C TRP A 211 -9.19 -8.62 -10.23
#